data_AF-A0A5E6NJY3-F1
#
_entry.id   AF-A0A5E6NJY3-F1
#
_cell.length_a   1.000
_cell.length_b   1.000
_cell.length_c   1.000
_cell.angle_alpha   90.00
_cell.angle_beta   90.00
_cell.angle_gamma   90.00
#
_symmetry.space_group_name_H-M   'P 1'
#
loop_
_entity.id
_entity.type
_entity.pdbx_description
1 polymer ?
#
loop_
_entity_poly.entity_id
_entity_poly.type
_entity_poly.pdbx_seq_one_letter_code
_entity_poly.pdbx_strand_id
1 'polypeptide(L)'
;MNNHIHLILQPTTKEGLQKALKPLYMRYSQYINKQQNITGILWQGRFFSSPLDEQYTYYGFAYVENNPVKAKMVERMQLIINIQVQCVTLGLLTIAL
;
A
#
# COMPACT_ATOMS: atom_id res chain seq x y z
N MET A 1 5.12 6.09 -2.09
CA MET A 1 5.87 5.27 -1.11
C MET A 1 5.79 5.85 0.30
N ASN A 2 6.14 7.13 0.57
CA ASN A 2 5.94 7.72 1.91
C ASN A 2 4.51 8.24 2.17
N ASN A 3 3.75 8.54 1.11
CA ASN A 3 2.42 9.13 1.16
C ASN A 3 1.34 8.31 0.40
N HIS A 4 1.71 7.18 -0.19
CA HIS A 4 0.80 6.27 -0.90
C HIS A 4 1.42 4.87 -1.01
N ILE A 5 0.56 3.86 -1.16
CA ILE A 5 0.90 2.45 -1.33
C ILE A 5 0.53 1.97 -2.74
N HIS A 6 1.24 0.96 -3.26
CA HIS A 6 0.88 0.26 -4.49
C HIS A 6 0.61 -1.20 -4.17
N LEU A 7 -0.46 -1.74 -4.75
CA LEU A 7 -0.89 -3.12 -4.55
C LEU A 7 -1.17 -3.76 -5.91
N ILE A 8 -0.71 -4.99 -6.11
CA ILE A 8 -1.12 -5.85 -7.22
C ILE A 8 -2.02 -6.92 -6.61
N LEU A 9 -3.29 -6.94 -7.02
CA LEU A 9 -4.32 -7.78 -6.43
C LEU A 9 -5.12 -8.44 -7.55
N GLN A 10 -5.39 -9.73 -7.38
CA GLN A 10 -6.31 -10.48 -8.24
C GLN A 10 -7.67 -10.60 -7.53
N PRO A 11 -8.68 -9.80 -7.89
CA PRO A 11 -10.02 -9.99 -7.34
C PRO A 11 -10.67 -11.24 -7.94
N THR A 12 -11.44 -11.96 -7.11
CA THR A 12 -12.26 -13.10 -7.55
C THR A 12 -13.62 -12.69 -8.09
N THR A 13 -14.03 -11.44 -7.86
CA THR A 13 -15.31 -10.88 -8.28
C THR A 13 -15.13 -9.44 -8.74
N LYS A 14 -16.06 -8.94 -9.57
CA LYS A 14 -16.01 -7.57 -10.09
C LYS A 14 -15.94 -6.50 -8.99
N GLU A 15 -16.62 -6.74 -7.86
CA GLU A 15 -16.63 -5.82 -6.70
C GLU A 15 -15.56 -6.17 -5.64
N GLY A 16 -14.73 -7.19 -5.89
CA GLY A 16 -13.82 -7.75 -4.89
C GLY A 16 -12.84 -6.73 -4.30
N LEU A 17 -12.24 -5.89 -5.14
CA LEU A 17 -11.32 -4.83 -4.70
C LEU A 17 -12.01 -3.84 -3.78
N GLN A 18 -13.21 -3.37 -4.13
CA GLN A 18 -13.95 -2.42 -3.32
C GLN A 18 -14.36 -3.03 -1.98
N LYS A 19 -14.86 -4.28 -1.99
CA LYS A 19 -15.31 -4.99 -0.78
C LYS A 19 -14.15 -5.26 0.19
N ALA A 20 -12.95 -5.50 -0.32
CA ALA A 20 -11.76 -5.72 0.50
C ALA A 20 -11.11 -4.41 0.98
N LEU A 21 -10.85 -3.47 0.08
CA LEU A 21 -10.08 -2.27 0.39
C LEU A 21 -10.85 -1.24 1.23
N LYS A 22 -12.18 -1.12 1.05
CA LYS A 22 -13.00 -0.18 1.82
C LYS A 22 -12.89 -0.42 3.35
N PRO A 23 -13.18 -1.62 3.88
CA PRO A 23 -13.04 -1.87 5.31
C PRO A 23 -11.58 -1.87 5.78
N LEU A 24 -10.63 -2.29 4.94
CA LEU A 24 -9.20 -2.24 5.24
C LEU A 24 -8.75 -0.80 5.53
N TYR A 25 -9.02 0.11 4.60
CA TYR A 25 -8.64 1.52 4.71
C TYR A 25 -9.27 2.17 5.94
N MET A 26 -10.55 1.88 6.20
CA MET A 26 -11.26 2.41 7.36
C MET A 26 -10.63 1.94 8.68
N ARG A 27 -10.40 0.63 8.83
CA ARG A 27 -9.81 0.06 10.05
C ARG A 27 -8.38 0.55 10.27
N TYR A 28 -7.59 0.65 9.20
CA TYR A 28 -6.24 1.17 9.28
C TYR A 28 -6.21 2.64 9.69
N SER A 29 -7.08 3.48 9.12
CA SER A 29 -7.22 4.88 9.56
C SER A 29 -7.58 4.98 11.04
N GLN A 30 -8.55 4.19 11.49
CA GLN A 30 -8.95 4.16 12.91
C GLN A 30 -7.80 3.73 13.82
N TYR A 31 -7.05 2.71 13.41
CA TYR A 31 -5.89 2.23 14.14
C TYR A 31 -4.81 3.31 14.27
N ILE A 32 -4.37 3.91 13.16
CA ILE A 32 -3.34 4.96 13.17
C ILE A 32 -3.82 6.19 13.95
N ASN A 33 -5.05 6.66 13.71
CA ASN A 33 -5.61 7.80 14.42
C ASN A 33 -5.63 7.56 15.94
N LYS A 34 -6.01 6.35 16.38
CA LYS A 34 -5.99 5.96 17.80
C LYS A 34 -4.56 5.92 18.35
N GLN A 35 -3.61 5.34 17.62
CA GLN A 35 -2.21 5.26 18.05
C GLN A 35 -1.56 6.64 18.17
N GLN A 36 -1.89 7.55 17.26
CA GLN A 36 -1.30 8.89 17.19
C GLN A 36 -2.11 9.95 17.98
N ASN A 37 -3.23 9.55 18.59
CA ASN A 37 -4.17 10.45 19.29
C ASN A 37 -4.60 11.66 18.43
N ILE A 38 -4.85 11.41 17.14
CA ILE A 38 -5.33 12.40 16.18
C ILE A 38 -6.72 12.01 15.66
N THR A 39 -7.41 12.99 15.07
CA THR A 39 -8.68 12.77 14.38
C THR A 39 -8.58 13.32 12.96
N GLY A 40 -9.28 12.70 12.01
CA GLY A 40 -9.28 13.15 10.62
C GLY A 40 -9.16 12.03 9.59
N ILE A 41 -8.98 12.43 8.33
CA ILE A 41 -8.89 11.56 7.17
C ILE A 41 -7.42 11.22 6.92
N LEU A 42 -7.07 9.93 6.99
CA LEU A 42 -5.71 9.46 6.69
C LEU A 42 -5.43 9.35 5.19
N TRP A 43 -6.42 8.97 4.39
CA TRP A 43 -6.25 8.69 2.95
C TRP A 43 -6.70 9.87 2.09
N GLN A 44 -5.92 10.22 1.05
CA GLN A 44 -6.23 11.33 0.14
C GLN A 44 -7.42 11.08 -0.81
N GLY A 45 -8.13 9.96 -0.69
CA GLY A 45 -9.32 9.67 -1.48
C GLY A 45 -9.60 8.18 -1.67
N ARG A 46 -10.31 7.87 -2.75
CA ARG A 46 -10.56 6.48 -3.18
C ARG A 46 -9.29 5.87 -3.77
N PHE A 47 -9.18 4.55 -3.75
CA PHE A 47 -8.12 3.85 -4.48
C PHE A 47 -8.31 4.08 -5.99
N PHE A 48 -7.18 4.13 -6.70
CA PHE A 48 -7.15 4.06 -8.16
C PHE A 48 -6.79 2.62 -8.57
N SER A 49 -7.41 2.11 -9.63
CA SER A 49 -7.12 0.78 -10.16
C SER A 49 -7.03 0.82 -11.67
N SER A 50 -6.07 0.12 -12.24
CA SER A 50 -5.96 -0.15 -13.67
C SER A 50 -5.92 -1.66 -13.86
N PRO A 51 -6.74 -2.25 -14.75
CA PRO A 51 -6.59 -3.65 -15.11
C PRO A 51 -5.21 -3.86 -15.74
N LEU A 52 -4.61 -5.02 -15.46
CA LEU A 52 -3.34 -5.45 -16.03
C LEU A 52 -3.59 -6.76 -16.77
N ASP A 53 -3.04 -6.88 -17.98
CA ASP A 53 -2.89 -8.18 -18.62
C ASP A 53 -1.64 -8.89 -18.07
N GLU A 54 -1.37 -10.10 -18.55
CA GLU A 54 -0.25 -10.90 -18.08
C GLU A 54 1.11 -10.19 -18.27
N GLN A 55 1.35 -9.59 -19.43
CA GLN A 55 2.62 -8.90 -19.71
C GLN A 55 2.79 -7.68 -18.80
N TYR A 56 1.74 -6.87 -18.67
CA TYR A 56 1.75 -5.71 -17.78
C TYR A 56 1.76 -6.09 -16.30
N THR A 57 1.39 -7.31 -15.93
CA THR A 57 1.50 -7.80 -14.56
C THR A 57 2.96 -7.98 -14.14
N TYR A 58 3.80 -8.57 -15.00
CA TYR A 58 5.25 -8.67 -14.75
C TYR A 58 5.92 -7.29 -14.67
N TYR A 59 5.55 -6.36 -15.58
CA TYR A 59 6.03 -4.98 -15.49
C TYR A 59 5.52 -4.27 -14.23
N GLY A 60 4.29 -4.55 -13.81
CA GLY A 60 3.70 -4.07 -12.58
C GLY A 60 4.51 -4.50 -11.36
N PHE A 61 4.87 -5.78 -11.26
CA PHE A 61 5.71 -6.28 -10.17
C PHE A 61 7.05 -5.56 -10.12
N ALA A 62 7.76 -5.53 -11.24
CA ALA A 62 9.05 -4.82 -11.33
C ALA A 62 8.91 -3.34 -10.97
N TYR A 63 7.81 -2.69 -11.37
CA TYR A 63 7.53 -1.30 -11.02
C TYR A 63 7.33 -1.11 -9.51
N VAL A 64 6.46 -1.93 -8.89
CA VAL A 64 6.13 -1.82 -7.45
C VAL A 64 7.36 -2.07 -6.60
N GLU A 65 8.13 -3.12 -6.90
CA GLU A 65 9.31 -3.51 -6.13
C GLU A 65 10.48 -2.51 -6.30
N ASN A 66 10.59 -1.85 -7.45
CA ASN A 66 11.60 -0.80 -7.66
C ASN A 66 11.20 0.57 -7.09
N ASN A 67 9.94 0.79 -6.72
CA ASN A 67 9.52 2.11 -6.24
C ASN A 67 10.22 2.55 -4.94
N PRO A 68 10.44 1.69 -3.93
CA PRO A 68 11.24 2.06 -2.76
C PRO A 68 12.67 2.48 -3.11
N VAL A 69 13.31 1.81 -4.07
CA VAL A 69 14.65 2.16 -4.58
C VAL A 69 14.61 3.52 -5.28
N LYS A 70 13.65 3.72 -6.19
CA LYS A 70 13.44 5.01 -6.87
C LYS A 70 13.13 6.15 -5.91
N ALA A 71 12.41 5.86 -4.83
CA ALA A 71 12.13 6.79 -3.74
C ALA A 71 13.30 6.97 -2.77
N LYS A 72 14.45 6.31 -3.00
CA LYS A 72 15.66 6.34 -2.15
C LYS A 72 15.40 5.90 -0.70
N MET A 73 14.42 5.03 -0.49
CA MET A 73 14.09 4.48 0.83
C MET A 73 14.94 3.25 1.18
N VAL A 74 15.39 2.52 0.15
CA VAL A 74 16.26 1.34 0.27
C VAL A 74 17.32 1.37 -0.83
N GLU A 75 18.49 0.78 -0.57
CA GLU A 75 19.59 0.74 -1.55
C GLU A 75 19.41 -0.32 -2.63
N ARG A 76 18.66 -1.39 -2.33
CA ARG A 76 18.43 -2.51 -3.25
C ARG A 76 16.97 -2.91 -3.27
N MET A 77 16.53 -3.33 -4.44
CA MET A 77 15.23 -3.96 -4.65
C MET A 77 15.19 -5.24 -3.82
N GLN A 78 14.10 -5.41 -3.08
CA GLN A 78 13.83 -6.64 -2.35
C GLN A 78 12.53 -7.20 -2.89
N LEU A 79 12.46 -8.52 -3.07
CA LEU A 79 11.25 -9.20 -3.56
C LEU A 79 10.12 -8.96 -2.55
N ILE A 80 9.13 -8.16 -2.92
CA ILE A 80 7.99 -7.81 -2.07
C ILE A 80 6.90 -8.84 -2.35
N ILE A 81 7.08 -10.06 -1.83
CA ILE A 81 6.05 -11.11 -1.85
C ILE A 81 5.05 -10.92 -0.68
N ASN A 82 5.38 -10.05 0.29
CA ASN A 82 4.53 -9.71 1.43
C ASN A 82 4.00 -8.28 1.30
N ILE A 83 2.67 -8.13 1.34
CA ILE A 83 2.00 -6.83 1.38
C ILE A 83 2.33 -6.14 2.71
N GLN A 84 3.39 -5.34 2.72
CA GLN A 84 3.73 -4.43 3.82
C GLN A 84 3.11 -3.05 3.55
N VAL A 85 2.17 -2.62 4.39
CA VAL A 85 1.63 -1.25 4.38
C VAL A 85 2.44 -0.42 5.38
N GLN A 86 3.35 0.44 4.91
CA GLN A 86 4.06 1.40 5.76
C GLN A 86 3.44 2.80 5.68
N CYS A 87 2.92 3.29 6.82
CA CYS A 87 2.73 4.72 7.10
C CYS A 87 4.07 5.30 7.55
N VAL A 88 4.51 6.40 6.94
CA VAL A 88 5.58 7.22 7.49
C VAL A 88 4.97 8.27 8.42
N THR A 89 5.23 8.15 9.72
CA THR A 89 5.24 9.30 10.64
C THR A 89 6.29 9.06 11.73
N LEU A 90 7.24 9.99 11.79
CA LEU A 90 8.26 10.26 12.80
C LEU A 90 8.12 9.51 14.14
N GLY A 91 9.20 8.81 14.51
CA GLY A 91 9.48 8.44 15.91
C GLY A 91 9.36 6.94 16.21
N LEU A 92 10.49 6.24 16.02
CA LEU A 92 10.88 5.05 16.81
C LEU A 92 9.77 4.02 17.10
N LEU A 93 9.44 3.18 16.12
CA LEU A 93 9.25 1.74 16.34
C LEU A 93 9.15 1.02 14.99
N THR A 94 10.25 0.35 14.64
CA THR A 94 10.36 -0.59 13.53
C THR A 94 9.32 -1.69 13.69
N ILE A 95 8.45 -1.89 12.70
CA ILE A 95 7.80 -3.20 12.53
C ILE A 95 7.91 -3.60 11.06
N ALA A 96 8.73 -4.63 10.86
CA ALA A 96 8.76 -5.47 9.68
C ALA A 96 7.54 -6.41 9.67
N LEU A 97 7.11 -6.76 8.46
CA LEU A 97 5.96 -7.58 8.03
C LEU A 97 4.60 -6.86 7.86
#